data_AF-A0A2N1RW43-F1
#
_entry.id   AF-A0A2N1RW43-F1
#
_cell.length_a   1.000
_cell.length_b   1.000
_cell.length_c   1.000
_cell.angle_alpha   90.00
_cell.angle_beta   90.00
_cell.angle_gamma   90.00
#
_symmetry.space_group_name_H-M   'P 1'
#
loop_
_entity.id
_entity.type
_entity.pdbx_description
1 polymer ?
#
loop_
_entity_poly.entity_id
_entity_poly.type
_entity_poly.pdbx_seq_one_letter_code
_entity_poly.pdbx_strand_id
1 'polypeptide(L)'
;MNHGVFFRDFSSGLLDEEDFFNCCSWIEKSNLDNILQISANRNFSPLTSSAGRLFDAAGSLLGFNKNVSYEAEAAIYVEMLALESCSDEYISVQIKKENGLAELNSSELIKELYRLKKSGESIYDHARIFHNSLIEGAVKIASDICFTSGIEQVVLSGGVFQNRIMLELTEKKLASKGLKVFINRNIPANDAGISAGQAIYGVYNA
;
A
#
# COMPACT_ATOMS: atom_id res chain seq x y z
N MET A 1 -3.36 -22.93 -6.73
CA MET A 1 -3.75 -21.67 -7.40
C MET A 1 -3.31 -20.55 -6.47
N ASN A 2 -2.42 -19.66 -6.91
CA ASN A 2 -1.92 -18.57 -6.07
C ASN A 2 -2.88 -17.38 -6.17
N HIS A 3 -3.72 -17.20 -5.15
CA HIS A 3 -4.54 -16.01 -5.02
C HIS A 3 -3.74 -14.98 -4.19
N GLY A 4 -3.44 -13.84 -4.79
CA GLY A 4 -2.67 -12.77 -4.14
C GLY A 4 -3.14 -11.40 -4.61
N VAL A 5 -2.96 -10.39 -3.75
CA VAL A 5 -3.19 -8.99 -4.08
C VAL A 5 -1.88 -8.41 -4.60
N PHE A 6 -1.92 -7.85 -5.81
CA PHE A 6 -0.78 -7.13 -6.39
C PHE A 6 -1.13 -5.68 -6.66
N PHE A 7 -0.12 -4.81 -6.56
CA PHE A 7 -0.17 -3.41 -6.97
C PHE A 7 0.65 -3.30 -8.26
N ARG A 8 0.09 -2.76 -9.36
CA ARG A 8 0.77 -2.68 -10.67
C ARG A 8 0.49 -1.35 -11.40
N ASP A 9 1.44 -1.07 -12.30
CA ASP A 9 1.37 -0.33 -13.58
C ASP A 9 2.18 0.98 -13.62
N PHE A 10 3.24 0.99 -14.43
CA PHE A 10 4.09 2.16 -14.74
C PHE A 10 4.45 2.12 -16.23
N SER A 11 3.43 2.19 -17.09
CA SER A 11 3.62 2.31 -18.54
C SER A 11 3.54 3.77 -19.03
N SER A 12 2.97 4.66 -18.22
CA SER A 12 3.05 6.12 -18.35
C SER A 12 3.38 6.70 -16.98
N GLY A 13 4.05 7.85 -16.90
CA GLY A 13 4.37 8.51 -15.64
C GLY A 13 3.15 8.57 -14.70
N LEU A 14 3.40 8.43 -13.39
CA LEU A 14 2.34 8.56 -12.38
C LEU A 14 1.73 9.96 -12.39
N LEU A 15 2.55 10.96 -12.69
CA LEU A 15 2.13 12.35 -12.86
C LEU A 15 2.56 12.79 -14.26
N ASP A 16 1.95 13.85 -14.77
CA ASP A 16 2.55 14.55 -15.90
C ASP A 16 3.88 15.19 -15.48
N GLU A 17 4.67 15.58 -16.48
CA GLU A 17 6.02 16.07 -16.27
C GLU A 17 6.05 17.33 -15.37
N GLU A 18 5.09 18.23 -15.55
CA GLU A 18 4.98 19.46 -14.76
C GLU A 18 4.64 19.18 -13.29
N ASP A 19 3.61 18.39 -13.03
CA ASP A 19 3.19 17.99 -11.69
C ASP A 19 4.29 17.18 -10.96
N PHE A 20 5.01 16.33 -11.70
CA PHE A 20 6.17 15.61 -11.18
C PHE A 20 7.30 16.57 -10.77
N PHE A 21 7.70 17.49 -11.64
CA PHE A 21 8.74 18.48 -11.32
C PHE A 21 8.35 19.37 -10.14
N ASN A 22 7.07 19.75 -10.03
CA ASN A 22 6.57 20.50 -8.88
C ASN A 22 6.73 19.73 -7.56
N CYS A 23 6.38 18.44 -7.56
CA CYS A 23 6.56 17.55 -6.38
C CYS A 23 8.03 17.35 -6.00
N CYS A 24 8.91 17.36 -7.00
CA CYS A 24 10.35 17.12 -6.84
C CYS A 24 11.17 18.42 -6.83
N SER A 25 10.54 19.59 -6.68
CA SER A 25 11.21 20.90 -6.74
C SER A 25 12.31 21.13 -5.70
N TRP A 26 12.32 20.31 -4.64
CA TRP A 26 13.34 20.29 -3.59
C TRP A 26 14.58 19.45 -3.97
N ILE A 27 14.55 18.73 -5.09
CA ILE A 27 15.66 17.93 -5.63
C ILE A 27 16.41 18.77 -6.67
N GLU A 28 17.74 18.73 -6.64
CA GLU A 28 18.56 19.37 -7.68
C GLU A 28 18.26 18.79 -9.07
N LYS A 29 18.14 19.67 -10.07
CA LYS A 29 17.75 19.29 -11.44
C LYS A 29 18.62 18.18 -12.04
N SER A 30 19.94 18.25 -11.86
CA SER A 30 20.88 17.22 -12.33
C SER A 30 20.61 15.84 -11.72
N ASN A 31 20.24 15.78 -10.44
CA ASN A 31 19.88 14.53 -9.78
C ASN A 31 18.55 14.00 -10.31
N LEU A 32 17.59 14.89 -10.58
CA LEU A 32 16.30 14.52 -11.13
C LEU A 32 16.41 13.94 -12.55
N ASP A 33 17.24 14.55 -13.41
CA ASP A 33 17.53 14.02 -14.75
C ASP A 33 18.16 12.62 -14.69
N ASN A 34 19.10 12.41 -13.76
CA ASN A 34 19.71 11.10 -13.52
C ASN A 34 18.68 10.06 -13.04
N ILE A 35 17.79 10.44 -12.11
CA ILE A 35 16.71 9.57 -11.62
C ILE A 35 15.78 9.18 -12.77
N LEU A 36 15.40 10.11 -13.64
CA LEU A 36 14.54 9.83 -14.79
C LEU A 36 15.21 8.84 -15.76
N GLN A 37 16.50 9.02 -16.05
CA GLN A 37 17.26 8.08 -16.89
C GLN A 37 17.34 6.68 -16.27
N ILE A 38 17.61 6.58 -14.96
CA ILE A 38 17.65 5.30 -14.23
C ILE A 38 16.26 4.65 -14.20
N SER A 39 15.20 5.42 -13.99
CA SER A 39 13.81 4.94 -13.91
C SER A 39 13.34 4.26 -15.21
N ALA A 40 13.83 4.74 -16.36
CA ALA A 40 13.56 4.19 -17.67
C ALA A 40 14.32 2.87 -17.94
N ASN A 41 15.36 2.57 -17.16
CA ASN A 41 16.18 1.37 -17.31
C ASN A 41 15.79 0.28 -16.30
N ARG A 42 15.12 -0.78 -16.78
CA ARG A 42 14.65 -1.89 -15.93
C ARG A 42 15.75 -2.71 -15.27
N ASN A 43 17.00 -2.62 -15.72
CA ASN A 43 18.13 -3.27 -15.06
C ASN A 43 18.47 -2.60 -13.71
N PHE A 44 18.14 -1.31 -13.57
CA PHE A 44 18.38 -0.54 -12.35
C PHE A 44 17.09 -0.12 -11.65
N SER A 45 15.93 -0.38 -12.25
CA SER A 45 14.60 -0.02 -11.74
C SER A 45 13.66 -1.23 -11.79
N PRO A 46 13.85 -2.23 -10.91
CA PRO A 46 12.99 -3.40 -10.84
C PRO A 46 11.56 -3.02 -10.44
N LEU A 47 10.59 -3.77 -10.95
CA LEU A 47 9.19 -3.60 -10.56
C LEU A 47 8.97 -4.07 -9.12
N THR A 48 8.05 -3.41 -8.41
CA THR A 48 7.65 -3.77 -7.05
C THR A 48 6.15 -3.71 -6.90
N SER A 49 5.59 -4.65 -6.14
CA SER A 49 4.21 -4.63 -5.64
C SER A 49 4.19 -4.45 -4.12
N SER A 50 5.19 -3.74 -3.57
CA SER A 50 5.31 -3.53 -2.13
C SER A 50 4.33 -2.45 -1.65
N ALA A 51 3.47 -2.82 -0.69
CA ALA A 51 2.64 -1.85 0.02
C ALA A 51 3.50 -0.78 0.71
N GLY A 52 4.65 -1.16 1.30
CA GLY A 52 5.55 -0.21 1.95
C GLY A 52 6.07 0.88 1.00
N ARG A 53 6.47 0.50 -0.23
CA ARG A 53 6.89 1.47 -1.26
C ARG A 53 5.75 2.37 -1.71
N LEU A 54 4.51 1.86 -1.73
CA LEU A 54 3.32 2.66 -2.02
C LEU A 54 3.04 3.69 -0.90
N PHE A 55 3.22 3.30 0.37
CA PHE A 55 3.19 4.21 1.50
C PHE A 55 4.29 5.28 1.43
N ASP A 56 5.50 4.93 1.01
CA ASP A 56 6.59 5.91 0.85
C ASP A 56 6.27 6.94 -0.26
N ALA A 57 5.66 6.49 -1.35
CA ALA A 57 5.17 7.39 -2.41
C ALA A 57 4.09 8.34 -1.89
N ALA A 58 3.12 7.82 -1.14
CA ALA A 58 2.10 8.65 -0.49
C ALA A 58 2.73 9.63 0.52
N GLY A 59 3.70 9.19 1.33
CA GLY A 59 4.42 10.04 2.28
C GLY A 59 5.14 11.19 1.59
N SER A 60 5.84 10.90 0.50
CA SER A 60 6.53 11.91 -0.31
C SER A 60 5.54 12.95 -0.85
N LEU A 61 4.36 12.52 -1.32
CA LEU A 61 3.30 13.45 -1.73
C LEU A 61 2.73 14.23 -0.55
N LEU A 62 2.59 13.63 0.62
CA LEU A 62 2.02 14.24 1.82
C LEU A 62 3.05 14.97 2.69
N GLY A 63 4.18 15.38 2.11
CA GLY A 63 5.12 16.31 2.74
C GLY A 63 6.29 15.66 3.51
N PHE A 64 6.49 14.36 3.38
CA PHE A 64 7.70 13.70 3.86
C PHE A 64 8.88 13.99 2.91
N ASN A 65 9.59 15.09 3.15
CA ASN A 65 10.61 15.62 2.24
C ASN A 65 12.04 15.44 2.79
N LYS A 66 12.31 14.34 3.48
CA LYS A 66 13.62 14.07 4.10
C LYS A 66 14.10 12.65 3.79
N ASN A 67 15.41 12.44 3.96
CA ASN A 67 15.96 11.09 3.91
C ASN A 67 15.38 10.24 5.05
N VAL A 68 14.99 9.02 4.72
CA VAL A 68 14.62 8.02 5.73
C VAL A 68 15.86 7.63 6.54
N SER A 69 15.71 7.61 7.86
CA SER A 69 16.72 7.24 8.84
C SER A 69 16.53 5.82 9.39
N TYR A 70 15.32 5.28 9.24
CA TYR A 70 14.98 3.90 9.58
C TYR A 70 13.88 3.37 8.66
N GLU A 71 13.66 2.06 8.70
CA GLU A 71 12.68 1.38 7.88
C GLU A 71 11.26 1.85 8.18
N ALA A 72 10.45 2.06 7.12
CA ALA A 72 9.06 2.49 7.19
C ALA A 72 8.82 3.91 7.77
N GLU A 73 9.85 4.74 7.91
CA GLU A 73 9.70 6.09 8.48
C GLU A 73 8.65 6.95 7.77
N ALA A 74 8.64 6.96 6.42
CA ALA A 74 7.63 7.69 5.66
C ALA A 74 6.23 7.08 5.81
N ALA A 75 6.11 5.75 5.89
CA ALA A 75 4.85 5.07 6.14
C ALA A 75 4.26 5.42 7.52
N ILE A 76 5.10 5.46 8.56
CA ILE A 76 4.72 5.87 9.92
C ILE A 76 4.26 7.33 9.94
N TYR A 77 4.95 8.20 9.20
CA TYR A 77 4.52 9.59 9.06
C TYR A 77 3.11 9.70 8.46
N VAL A 78 2.81 8.95 7.39
CA VAL A 78 1.46 8.93 6.78
C VAL A 78 0.42 8.38 7.77
N GLU A 79 0.76 7.36 8.55
CA GLU A 79 -0.12 6.83 9.61
C GLU A 79 -0.43 7.90 10.67
N MET A 80 0.59 8.62 11.15
CA MET A 80 0.42 9.69 12.13
C MET A 80 -0.51 10.79 11.61
N LEU A 81 -0.38 11.19 10.33
CA LEU A 81 -1.31 12.14 9.72
C LEU A 81 -2.74 11.59 9.68
N ALA A 82 -2.91 10.32 9.30
CA ALA A 82 -4.22 9.69 9.16
C ALA A 82 -4.94 9.46 10.50
N LEU A 83 -4.21 9.42 11.63
CA LEU A 83 -4.77 9.33 12.97
C LEU A 83 -5.45 10.63 13.42
N GLU A 84 -5.05 11.78 12.87
CA GLU A 84 -5.64 13.09 13.17
C GLU A 84 -6.92 13.38 12.38
N SER A 85 -7.35 12.45 11.51
CA SER A 85 -8.57 12.58 10.72
C SER A 85 -9.62 11.54 11.11
N CYS A 86 -10.88 11.96 11.03
CA CYS A 86 -12.05 11.10 11.20
C CYS A 86 -12.77 10.79 9.88
N SER A 87 -12.20 11.17 8.73
CA SER A 87 -12.82 10.93 7.42
C SER A 87 -13.05 9.44 7.16
N ASP A 88 -14.24 9.11 6.66
CA ASP A 88 -14.62 7.79 6.18
C ASP A 88 -14.58 7.69 4.64
N GLU A 89 -14.20 8.79 3.98
CA GLU A 89 -14.05 8.84 2.53
C GLU A 89 -12.90 7.96 2.03
N TYR A 90 -13.00 7.52 0.79
CA TYR A 90 -12.00 6.72 0.11
C TYR A 90 -12.08 6.92 -1.41
N ILE A 91 -10.96 6.67 -2.09
CA ILE A 91 -10.88 6.64 -3.55
C ILE A 91 -11.22 5.22 -4.01
N SER A 92 -12.29 5.10 -4.79
CA SER A 92 -12.68 3.82 -5.41
C SER A 92 -11.79 3.51 -6.62
N VAL A 93 -10.67 2.85 -6.39
CA VAL A 93 -9.75 2.42 -7.45
C VAL A 93 -10.18 1.15 -8.16
N GLN A 94 -9.81 1.03 -9.43
CA GLN A 94 -10.12 -0.16 -10.21
C GLN A 94 -9.35 -1.38 -9.72
N ILE A 95 -10.04 -2.53 -9.71
CA ILE A 95 -9.45 -3.84 -9.45
C ILE A 95 -9.57 -4.66 -10.73
N LYS A 96 -8.43 -5.01 -11.33
CA LYS A 96 -8.37 -5.88 -12.50
C LYS A 96 -8.21 -7.34 -12.03
N LYS A 97 -8.91 -8.25 -12.69
CA LYS A 97 -8.79 -9.70 -12.44
C LYS A 97 -8.26 -10.36 -13.70
N GLU A 98 -7.07 -10.95 -13.63
CA GLU A 98 -6.42 -11.60 -14.76
C GLU A 98 -5.64 -12.83 -14.28
N ASN A 99 -5.77 -13.97 -14.97
CA ASN A 99 -5.02 -15.21 -14.66
C ASN A 99 -5.11 -15.68 -13.19
N GLY A 100 -6.27 -15.48 -12.54
CA GLY A 100 -6.48 -15.86 -11.13
C GLY A 100 -5.88 -14.89 -10.11
N LEU A 101 -5.29 -13.79 -10.57
CA LEU A 101 -4.78 -12.69 -9.77
C LEU A 101 -5.76 -11.53 -9.75
N ALA A 102 -5.84 -10.86 -8.61
CA ALA A 102 -6.59 -9.62 -8.45
C ALA A 102 -5.61 -8.49 -8.14
N GLU A 103 -5.72 -7.42 -8.90
CA GLU A 103 -4.73 -6.35 -8.95
C GLU A 103 -5.40 -5.01 -8.70
N LEU A 104 -4.94 -4.30 -7.67
CA LEU A 104 -5.38 -2.95 -7.36
C LEU A 104 -4.54 -1.94 -8.16
N ASN A 105 -5.21 -1.01 -8.84
CA ASN A 105 -4.54 0.05 -9.59
C ASN A 105 -3.95 1.10 -8.65
N SER A 106 -2.73 0.84 -8.16
CA SER A 106 -2.01 1.75 -7.25
C SER A 106 -1.65 3.07 -7.90
N SER A 107 -1.49 3.08 -9.22
CA SER A 107 -1.11 4.27 -9.97
C SER A 107 -2.25 5.27 -10.07
N GLU A 108 -3.47 4.77 -10.25
CA GLU A 108 -4.69 5.57 -10.12
C GLU A 108 -4.86 6.10 -8.69
N LEU A 109 -4.60 5.26 -7.66
CA LEU A 109 -4.65 5.70 -6.27
C LEU A 109 -3.74 6.92 -6.02
N ILE A 110 -2.49 6.86 -6.48
CA ILE A 110 -1.52 7.94 -6.29
C ILE A 110 -1.89 9.17 -7.11
N LYS A 111 -2.42 9.00 -8.33
CA LYS A 111 -2.92 10.11 -9.16
C LYS A 111 -4.07 10.86 -8.48
N GLU A 112 -5.05 10.14 -7.96
CA GLU A 112 -6.18 10.75 -7.26
C GLU A 112 -5.73 11.41 -5.94
N LEU A 113 -4.83 10.77 -5.18
CA LEU A 113 -4.26 11.36 -3.97
C LEU A 113 -3.55 12.70 -4.27
N TYR A 114 -2.82 12.77 -5.38
CA TYR A 114 -2.20 14.01 -5.82
C TYR A 114 -3.22 15.09 -6.18
N ARG A 115 -4.32 14.73 -6.84
CA ARG A 115 -5.40 15.67 -7.17
C ARG A 115 -6.08 16.24 -5.92
N LEU A 116 -6.33 15.40 -4.91
CA LEU A 116 -6.84 15.84 -3.62
C LEU A 116 -5.88 16.83 -2.95
N LYS A 117 -4.58 16.53 -2.95
CA LYS A 117 -3.58 17.50 -2.47
C LYS A 117 -3.66 18.85 -3.20
N LYS A 118 -3.88 18.84 -4.52
CA LYS A 118 -3.97 20.04 -5.36
C LYS A 118 -5.28 20.82 -5.14
N SER A 119 -6.37 20.17 -4.70
CA SER A 119 -7.63 20.85 -4.36
C SER A 119 -7.54 21.70 -3.08
N GLY A 120 -6.50 21.49 -2.27
CA GLY A 120 -6.24 22.25 -1.05
C GLY A 120 -6.97 21.73 0.19
N GLU A 121 -7.53 20.52 0.12
CA GLU A 121 -8.12 19.81 1.24
C GLU A 121 -7.08 19.43 2.32
N SER A 122 -7.57 18.98 3.47
CA SER A 122 -6.74 18.67 4.64
C SER A 122 -5.79 17.51 4.37
N ILE A 123 -4.50 17.69 4.65
CA ILE A 123 -3.49 16.64 4.50
C ILE A 123 -3.75 15.43 5.42
N TYR A 124 -4.39 15.67 6.56
CA TYR A 124 -4.83 14.61 7.47
C TYR A 124 -5.93 13.75 6.84
N ASP A 125 -6.88 14.41 6.15
CA ASP A 125 -7.95 13.71 5.42
C ASP A 125 -7.38 12.96 4.22
N HIS A 126 -6.44 13.54 3.48
CA HIS A 126 -5.75 12.84 2.38
C HIS A 126 -5.03 11.57 2.84
N ALA A 127 -4.29 11.65 3.96
CA ALA A 127 -3.64 10.50 4.55
C ALA A 127 -4.66 9.43 4.94
N ARG A 128 -5.81 9.84 5.52
CA ARG A 128 -6.88 8.93 5.93
C ARG A 128 -7.59 8.29 4.73
N ILE A 129 -7.91 9.06 3.71
CA ILE A 129 -8.49 8.61 2.44
C ILE A 129 -7.57 7.58 1.77
N PHE A 130 -6.24 7.81 1.74
CA PHE A 130 -5.27 6.86 1.21
C PHE A 130 -5.34 5.50 1.93
N HIS A 131 -5.34 5.51 3.28
CA HIS A 131 -5.50 4.28 4.06
C HIS A 131 -6.83 3.59 3.77
N ASN A 132 -7.94 4.32 3.85
CA ASN A 132 -9.28 3.80 3.62
C ASN A 132 -9.39 3.16 2.22
N SER A 133 -8.77 3.76 1.20
CA SER A 133 -8.76 3.26 -0.18
C SER A 133 -8.05 1.91 -0.30
N LEU A 134 -6.88 1.77 0.33
CA LEU A 134 -6.14 0.50 0.35
C LEU A 134 -6.91 -0.58 1.12
N ILE A 135 -7.51 -0.22 2.25
CA ILE A 135 -8.31 -1.11 3.06
C ILE A 135 -9.53 -1.61 2.28
N GLU A 136 -10.30 -0.72 1.65
CA GLU A 136 -11.46 -1.10 0.83
C GLU A 136 -11.08 -2.03 -0.31
N GLY A 137 -9.99 -1.70 -1.01
CA GLY A 137 -9.45 -2.55 -2.06
C GLY A 137 -9.06 -3.94 -1.58
N ALA A 138 -8.29 -4.02 -0.48
CA ALA A 138 -7.85 -5.28 0.10
C ALA A 138 -9.03 -6.12 0.62
N VAL A 139 -9.97 -5.49 1.33
CA VAL A 139 -11.19 -6.13 1.85
C VAL A 139 -12.01 -6.69 0.71
N LYS A 140 -12.22 -5.91 -0.36
CA LYS A 140 -12.98 -6.36 -1.54
C LYS A 140 -12.33 -7.57 -2.19
N ILE A 141 -11.03 -7.52 -2.46
CA ILE A 141 -10.31 -8.63 -3.08
C ILE A 141 -10.35 -9.89 -2.20
N ALA A 142 -10.02 -9.76 -0.91
CA ALA A 142 -10.01 -10.88 0.01
C ALA A 142 -11.40 -11.51 0.14
N SER A 143 -12.45 -10.69 0.21
CA SER A 143 -13.83 -11.18 0.32
C SER A 143 -14.31 -11.89 -0.95
N ASP A 144 -13.96 -11.36 -2.12
CA ASP A 144 -14.27 -12.00 -3.41
C ASP A 144 -13.56 -13.36 -3.54
N ILE A 145 -12.29 -13.45 -3.12
CA ILE A 145 -11.54 -14.70 -3.11
C ILE A 145 -12.18 -15.70 -2.14
N CYS A 146 -12.52 -15.27 -0.92
CA CYS A 146 -13.18 -16.11 0.08
C CYS A 146 -14.52 -16.65 -0.45
N PHE A 147 -15.35 -15.77 -1.02
CA PHE A 147 -16.64 -16.14 -1.59
C PHE A 147 -16.52 -17.18 -2.72
N THR A 148 -15.57 -16.97 -3.65
CA THR A 148 -15.40 -17.86 -4.81
C THR A 148 -14.72 -19.19 -4.46
N SER A 149 -13.89 -19.22 -3.42
CA SER A 149 -13.16 -20.42 -2.99
C SER A 149 -13.87 -21.23 -1.90
N GLY A 150 -14.86 -20.65 -1.22
CA GLY A 150 -15.47 -21.21 -0.02
C GLY A 150 -14.59 -21.11 1.24
N ILE A 151 -13.46 -20.38 1.18
CA ILE A 151 -12.61 -20.11 2.34
C ILE A 151 -13.28 -19.07 3.22
N GLU A 152 -13.40 -19.33 4.51
CA GLU A 152 -14.03 -18.42 5.48
C GLU A 152 -13.02 -17.69 6.37
N GLN A 153 -11.73 -17.99 6.21
CA GLN A 153 -10.65 -17.54 7.08
C GLN A 153 -9.67 -16.63 6.36
N VAL A 154 -9.32 -15.51 6.97
CA VAL A 154 -8.32 -14.56 6.44
C VAL A 154 -7.25 -14.31 7.50
N VAL A 155 -5.99 -14.34 7.08
CA VAL A 155 -4.85 -13.98 7.94
C VAL A 155 -4.31 -12.63 7.50
N LEU A 156 -4.16 -11.69 8.45
CA LEU A 156 -3.47 -10.42 8.22
C LEU A 156 -2.06 -10.52 8.84
N SER A 157 -1.04 -10.44 7.99
CA SER A 157 0.38 -10.54 8.37
C SER A 157 1.26 -9.77 7.40
N GLY A 158 2.53 -9.57 7.76
CA GLY A 158 3.46 -8.68 7.06
C GLY A 158 3.56 -7.31 7.73
N GLY A 159 4.69 -6.63 7.53
CA GLY A 159 5.03 -5.36 8.20
C GLY A 159 4.01 -4.23 8.01
N VAL A 160 3.25 -4.23 6.90
CA VAL A 160 2.18 -3.23 6.67
C VAL A 160 1.08 -3.30 7.72
N PHE A 161 0.83 -4.45 8.34
CA PHE A 161 -0.16 -4.59 9.41
C PHE A 161 0.41 -4.25 10.80
N GLN A 162 1.63 -3.72 10.89
CA GLN A 162 2.07 -2.96 12.07
C GLN A 162 1.42 -1.57 12.12
N ASN A 163 0.96 -1.06 10.97
CA ASN A 163 0.13 0.13 10.89
C ASN A 163 -1.25 -0.18 11.51
N ARG A 164 -1.59 0.54 12.56
CA ARG A 164 -2.78 0.33 13.39
C ARG A 164 -4.06 0.56 12.60
N ILE A 165 -4.10 1.58 11.75
CA ILE A 165 -5.27 1.88 10.91
C ILE A 165 -5.51 0.74 9.93
N MET A 166 -4.46 0.29 9.22
CA MET A 166 -4.54 -0.84 8.29
C MET A 166 -5.03 -2.11 8.99
N LEU A 167 -4.48 -2.44 10.16
CA LEU A 167 -4.84 -3.65 10.90
C LEU A 167 -6.30 -3.59 11.41
N GLU A 168 -6.63 -2.59 12.23
CA GLU A 168 -7.92 -2.52 12.93
C GLU A 168 -9.09 -2.40 11.95
N LEU A 169 -8.95 -1.55 10.92
CA LEU A 169 -10.04 -1.33 9.97
C LEU A 169 -10.20 -2.49 8.99
N THR A 170 -9.11 -3.12 8.54
CA THR A 170 -9.19 -4.31 7.68
C THR A 170 -9.82 -5.47 8.44
N GLU A 171 -9.38 -5.73 9.68
CA GLU A 171 -9.98 -6.74 10.55
C GLU A 171 -11.48 -6.51 10.73
N LYS A 172 -11.87 -5.29 11.14
CA LYS A 172 -13.28 -4.93 11.36
C LYS A 172 -14.12 -5.11 10.10
N LYS A 173 -13.65 -4.65 8.93
CA LYS A 173 -14.41 -4.71 7.68
C LYS A 173 -14.53 -6.15 7.15
N LEU A 174 -13.48 -6.97 7.25
CA LEU A 174 -13.56 -8.39 6.92
C LEU A 174 -14.50 -9.15 7.85
N ALA A 175 -14.40 -8.92 9.17
CA ALA A 175 -15.30 -9.52 10.15
C ALA A 175 -16.78 -9.14 9.90
N SER A 176 -17.04 -7.89 9.50
CA SER A 176 -18.40 -7.46 9.13
C SER A 176 -18.98 -8.19 7.92
N LYS A 177 -18.14 -8.83 7.10
CA LYS A 177 -18.54 -9.69 5.97
C LYS A 177 -18.68 -11.17 6.37
N GLY A 178 -18.59 -11.49 7.66
CA GLY A 178 -18.71 -12.85 8.18
C GLY A 178 -17.42 -13.66 8.11
N LEU A 179 -16.29 -13.06 7.74
CA LEU A 179 -15.01 -13.75 7.66
C LEU A 179 -14.33 -13.83 9.02
N LYS A 180 -13.70 -14.98 9.31
CA LYS A 180 -12.89 -15.15 10.52
C LYS A 180 -11.48 -14.64 10.28
N VAL A 181 -11.13 -13.54 10.94
CA VAL A 181 -9.83 -12.89 10.78
C VAL A 181 -8.85 -13.37 11.86
N PHE A 182 -7.62 -13.67 11.44
CA PHE A 182 -6.50 -14.01 12.31
C PHE A 182 -5.38 -13.01 12.13
N ILE A 183 -4.74 -12.65 13.24
CA ILE A 183 -3.64 -11.68 13.28
C ILE A 183 -2.50 -12.24 14.13
N ASN A 184 -1.30 -11.77 13.84
CA ASN A 184 -0.13 -11.98 14.69
C ASN A 184 -0.34 -11.39 16.10
N ARG A 185 -0.08 -12.17 17.15
CA ARG A 185 -0.09 -11.70 18.56
C ARG A 185 1.23 -11.95 19.29
N ASN A 186 1.65 -13.22 19.37
CA ASN A 186 2.87 -13.61 20.09
C ASN A 186 4.13 -13.59 19.21
N ILE A 187 3.94 -13.64 17.88
CA ILE A 187 5.01 -13.59 16.89
C ILE A 187 4.80 -12.29 16.11
N PRO A 188 5.84 -11.45 15.92
CA PRO A 188 5.72 -10.22 15.13
C PRO A 188 5.17 -10.47 13.73
N ALA A 189 4.37 -9.53 13.22
CA ALA A 189 3.87 -9.58 11.84
C ALA A 189 4.97 -9.26 10.80
N ASN A 190 6.06 -8.64 11.21
CA ASN A 190 7.18 -8.26 10.35
C ASN A 190 8.22 -9.39 10.21
N ASP A 191 9.34 -9.06 9.58
CA ASP A 191 10.37 -10.02 9.20
C ASP A 191 10.98 -10.78 10.38
N ALA A 192 10.91 -10.24 11.59
CA ALA A 192 11.34 -10.94 12.80
C ALA A 192 10.49 -12.21 13.09
N GLY A 193 9.30 -12.32 12.52
CA GLY A 193 8.43 -13.49 12.62
C GLY A 193 8.58 -14.54 11.51
N ILE A 194 9.33 -14.25 10.44
CA ILE A 194 9.40 -15.11 9.25
C ILE A 194 9.94 -16.52 9.57
N SER A 195 10.96 -16.61 10.44
CA SER A 195 11.60 -17.88 10.79
C SER A 195 10.62 -18.89 11.42
N ALA A 196 9.64 -18.40 12.19
CA ALA A 196 8.59 -19.26 12.75
C ALA A 196 7.68 -19.84 11.67
N GLY A 197 7.29 -19.03 10.69
CA GLY A 197 6.50 -19.50 9.53
C GLY A 197 7.27 -20.52 8.69
N GLN A 198 8.57 -20.30 8.46
CA GLN A 198 9.45 -21.22 7.75
C GLN A 198 9.59 -22.57 8.47
N ALA A 199 9.79 -22.56 9.80
CA ALA A 199 9.91 -23.77 10.59
C ALA A 199 8.62 -24.61 10.55
N ILE A 200 7.47 -23.96 10.74
CA ILE A 200 6.15 -24.62 10.65
C ILE A 200 5.93 -25.19 9.26
N TYR A 201 6.14 -24.40 8.20
CA TYR A 201 5.98 -24.87 6.83
C TYR A 201 6.86 -26.08 6.53
N GLY A 202 8.13 -26.04 6.98
CA GLY A 202 9.06 -27.16 6.84
C GLY A 202 8.57 -28.44 7.52
N VAL A 203 7.98 -28.35 8.71
CA VAL A 203 7.42 -29.51 9.42
C VAL A 203 6.21 -30.11 8.69
N TYR A 204 5.33 -29.28 8.14
CA TYR A 204 4.10 -29.74 7.48
C TYR A 204 4.29 -30.18 6.01
N ASN A 205 5.45 -29.89 5.41
CA ASN A 205 5.75 -30.21 4.00
C ASN A 205 7.04 -31.04 3.83
N ALA A 206 7.60 -31.57 4.91
CA ALA A 206 8.67 -32.59 4.88
C ALA A 206 8.07 -33.99 4.79
#